data_AF-A0A438G376-F1
#
_entry.id   AF-A0A438G376-F1
#
_cell.length_a   1.000
_cell.length_b   1.000
_cell.length_c   1.000
_cell.angle_alpha   90.00
_cell.angle_beta   90.00
_cell.angle_gamma   90.00
#
_symmetry.space_group_name_H-M   'P 1'
#
loop_
_entity.id
_entity.type
_entity.pdbx_description
1 polymer ?
#
loop_
_entity_poly.entity_id
_entity_poly.type
_entity_poly.pdbx_seq_one_letter_code
_entity_poly.pdbx_strand_id
1 'polypeptide(L)'
;MDCVSPIYTIVTDLFGCTAKRASHIRGLRENLECLREEMELLNLRSEDVKTRVELGKQQQMTPRREVEGWLQGVGEEKIEVAAIL
;
A
#
# COMPACT_ATOMS: atom_id res chain seq x y z
N MET A 1 44.60 -28.19 13.90
CA MET A 1 43.47 -27.41 14.47
C MET A 1 42.90 -26.59 13.34
N ASP A 2 41.69 -26.92 12.90
CA ASP A 2 41.05 -26.27 11.76
C ASP A 2 40.35 -24.98 12.21
N CYS A 3 41.16 -23.94 12.44
CA CYS A 3 40.68 -22.61 12.84
C CYS A 3 39.79 -21.93 11.79
N VAL A 4 39.70 -22.52 10.58
CA VAL A 4 38.90 -22.05 9.45
C VAL A 4 37.42 -22.42 9.56
N SER A 5 37.08 -23.51 10.28
CA SER A 5 35.70 -23.96 10.41
C SER A 5 34.83 -22.94 11.17
N PRO A 6 35.24 -22.41 12.35
CA PRO A 6 34.43 -21.42 13.07
C PRO A 6 34.29 -20.08 12.35
N ILE A 7 35.36 -19.62 11.68
CA ILE A 7 35.35 -18.35 10.92
C ILE A 7 34.39 -18.47 9.73
N TYR A 8 34.41 -19.60 9.03
CA TYR A 8 33.50 -19.85 7.91
C TYR A 8 32.04 -19.85 8.37
N THR A 9 31.71 -20.51 9.48
CA THR A 9 30.34 -20.54 10.02
C THR A 9 29.83 -19.14 10.39
N ILE A 10 30.66 -18.32 11.06
CA ILE A 10 30.31 -16.94 11.41
C ILE A 10 30.03 -16.10 10.16
N VAL A 11 30.85 -16.23 9.11
CA VAL A 11 30.68 -15.50 7.85
C VAL A 11 29.40 -15.93 7.14
N THR A 12 29.11 -17.22 7.07
CA THR A 12 27.89 -17.75 6.46
C THR A 12 26.63 -17.27 7.20
N ASP A 13 26.65 -17.30 8.52
CA ASP A 13 25.52 -16.85 9.35
C ASP A 13 25.29 -15.35 9.20
N LEU A 14 26.36 -14.53 9.22
CA LEU A 14 26.26 -13.08 9.03
C LEU A 14 25.72 -12.73 7.64
N PHE A 15 26.16 -13.43 6.60
CA PHE A 15 25.69 -13.23 5.23
C PHE A 15 24.22 -13.66 5.09
N GLY A 16 23.82 -14.78 5.70
CA GLY A 16 22.43 -15.23 5.74
C GLY A 16 21.50 -14.28 6.48
N CYS A 17 21.92 -13.76 7.64
CA CYS A 17 21.21 -12.72 8.37
C CYS A 17 21.07 -11.43 7.56
N THR A 18 22.15 -11.00 6.91
CA THR A 18 22.17 -9.79 6.07
C THR A 18 21.27 -9.96 4.84
N ALA A 19 21.32 -11.12 4.17
CA ALA A 19 20.48 -11.44 3.03
C ALA A 19 18.99 -11.48 3.39
N LYS A 20 18.62 -12.10 4.53
CA LYS A 20 17.23 -12.10 5.03
C LYS A 20 16.73 -10.69 5.34
N ARG A 21 17.58 -9.84 5.93
CA ARG A 21 17.23 -8.44 6.20
C ARG A 21 17.05 -7.66 4.91
N ALA A 22 17.93 -7.85 3.93
CA ALA A 22 17.85 -7.19 2.63
C ALA A 22 16.60 -7.62 1.84
N SER A 23 16.27 -8.92 1.83
CA SER A 23 15.05 -9.41 1.17
C SER A 23 13.78 -8.89 1.86
N HIS A 24 13.77 -8.81 3.19
CA HIS A 24 12.65 -8.24 3.94
C HIS A 24 12.44 -6.74 3.62
N ILE A 25 13.51 -5.94 3.65
CA ILE A 25 13.45 -4.51 3.29
C ILE A 25 12.98 -4.32 1.84
N ARG A 26 13.48 -5.14 0.92
CA ARG A 26 13.05 -5.11 -0.48
C ARG A 26 11.55 -5.41 -0.61
N GLY A 27 11.06 -6.45 0.05
CA GLY A 27 9.63 -6.78 0.04
C GLY A 27 8.76 -5.68 0.64
N LEU A 28 9.22 -5.02 1.70
CA LEU A 28 8.53 -3.84 2.25
C LEU A 28 8.45 -2.71 1.23
N ARG A 29 9.55 -2.42 0.52
CA ARG A 29 9.57 -1.39 -0.52
C ARG A 29 8.60 -1.72 -1.66
N GLU A 30 8.63 -2.97 -2.15
CA GLU A 30 7.71 -3.44 -3.20
C GLU A 30 6.24 -3.30 -2.75
N ASN A 31 5.92 -3.64 -1.50
CA ASN A 31 4.57 -3.47 -0.96
C ASN A 31 4.13 -2.01 -0.88
N LEU A 32 5.03 -1.08 -0.50
CA LEU A 32 4.73 0.35 -0.45
C LEU A 32 4.48 0.95 -1.84
N GLU A 33 5.24 0.52 -2.86
CA GLU A 33 5.00 0.95 -4.24
C GLU A 33 3.65 0.40 -4.76
N CYS A 34 3.34 -0.89 -4.52
CA CYS A 34 2.04 -1.44 -4.88
C CYS A 34 0.89 -0.72 -4.16
N LEU A 35 1.05 -0.41 -2.87
CA LEU A 35 0.04 0.34 -2.11
C LEU A 35 -0.18 1.73 -2.70
N ARG A 36 0.89 2.42 -3.11
CA ARG A 36 0.81 3.72 -3.79
C ARG A 36 0.05 3.63 -5.10
N GLU A 37 0.37 2.64 -5.95
CA GLU A 37 -0.30 2.44 -7.25
C GLU A 37 -1.79 2.14 -7.08
N GLU A 38 -2.16 1.23 -6.17
CA GLU A 38 -3.57 0.93 -5.87
C GLU A 38 -4.30 2.15 -5.31
N MET A 39 -3.63 2.96 -4.49
CA MET A 39 -4.21 4.18 -3.94
C MET A 39 -4.47 5.24 -5.02
N GLU A 40 -3.57 5.37 -6.00
CA GLU A 40 -3.79 6.23 -7.17
C GLU A 40 -4.99 5.76 -8.00
N LEU A 41 -5.10 4.45 -8.25
CA LEU A 41 -6.23 3.87 -8.96
C LEU A 41 -7.56 4.09 -8.22
N LEU A 42 -7.57 3.88 -6.89
CA LEU A 42 -8.74 4.14 -6.06
C LEU A 42 -9.12 5.62 -6.08
N ASN A 43 -8.13 6.52 -6.05
CA ASN A 43 -8.35 7.96 -6.16
C ASN A 43 -9.04 8.32 -7.49
N LEU A 44 -8.52 7.86 -8.62
CA LEU A 44 -9.12 8.08 -9.95
C LEU A 44 -10.57 7.60 -10.00
N ARG A 45 -10.83 6.37 -9.55
CA ARG A 45 -12.20 5.82 -9.49
C ARG A 45 -13.11 6.63 -8.58
N SER A 46 -12.60 7.11 -7.45
CA SER A 46 -13.38 7.94 -6.52
C SER A 46 -13.77 9.28 -7.14
N GLU A 47 -12.89 9.90 -7.92
CA GLU A 47 -13.20 11.17 -8.61
C GLU A 47 -14.22 10.97 -9.74
N ASP A 48 -14.14 9.87 -10.48
CA ASP A 48 -15.16 9.53 -11.48
C ASP A 48 -16.54 9.33 -10.83
N VAL A 49 -16.60 8.61 -9.71
CA VAL A 49 -17.85 8.41 -8.97
C VAL A 49 -18.38 9.73 -8.41
N LYS A 50 -17.54 10.58 -7.82
CA LYS A 50 -17.93 11.93 -7.35
C LYS A 50 -18.52 12.75 -8.48
N THR A 51 -17.86 12.77 -9.65
CA THR A 51 -18.32 13.50 -10.83
C THR A 51 -19.72 13.03 -11.26
N ARG A 52 -19.96 11.71 -11.29
CA ARG A 52 -21.27 11.15 -11.64
C ARG A 52 -22.34 11.43 -10.58
N VAL A 53 -21.96 11.38 -9.30
CA VAL A 53 -22.84 11.74 -8.18
C VAL A 53 -23.27 13.19 -8.31
N GLU A 54 -22.34 14.09 -8.60
CA GLU A 54 -22.63 15.52 -8.74
C GLU A 54 -23.54 15.80 -9.95
N LEU A 55 -23.28 15.16 -11.09
CA LEU A 55 -24.15 15.25 -12.27
C LEU A 55 -25.58 14.73 -11.96
N GLY A 56 -25.70 13.66 -11.20
CA GLY A 56 -27.01 13.14 -10.75
C GLY A 56 -27.73 14.13 -9.82
N LYS A 57 -27.01 14.75 -8.89
CA LYS A 57 -27.57 15.79 -8.00
C LYS A 57 -28.07 17.00 -8.78
N GLN A 58 -27.35 17.45 -9.81
CA GLN A 58 -27.80 18.52 -10.72
C GLN A 58 -29.11 18.17 -11.43
N GLN A 59 -29.36 16.89 -11.67
CA GLN A 59 -30.61 16.35 -12.23
C GLN A 59 -31.66 16.02 -11.15
N GLN A 60 -31.48 16.52 -9.92
CA GLN A 60 -32.36 16.28 -8.77
C GLN A 60 -32.48 14.81 -8.37
N MET A 61 -31.50 13.97 -8.74
CA MET A 61 -31.43 12.59 -8.26
C MET A 61 -30.77 12.55 -6.88
N THR A 62 -31.26 11.66 -6.03
CA THR A 62 -30.63 11.37 -4.72
C THR A 62 -29.61 10.24 -4.88
N PRO A 63 -28.35 10.43 -4.45
CA PRO A 63 -27.34 9.37 -4.46
C PRO A 63 -27.77 8.19 -3.58
N ARG A 64 -27.32 6.98 -3.94
CA ARG A 64 -27.53 5.82 -3.08
C ARG A 64 -26.64 5.94 -1.85
N ARG A 65 -27.19 5.63 -0.67
CA ARG A 65 -26.43 5.62 0.59
C ARG A 65 -25.17 4.75 0.54
N GLU A 66 -25.21 3.63 -0.19
CA GLU A 66 -24.04 2.78 -0.40
C GLU A 66 -22.89 3.50 -1.13
N VAL A 67 -23.21 4.33 -2.12
CA VAL A 67 -22.23 5.13 -2.85
C VAL A 67 -21.65 6.23 -1.96
N GLU A 68 -22.49 6.87 -1.14
CA GLU A 68 -22.04 7.88 -0.18
C GLU A 68 -21.13 7.27 0.89
N GLY A 69 -21.52 6.12 1.46
CA GLY A 69 -20.70 5.38 2.42
C GLY A 69 -19.38 4.92 1.82
N TRP A 70 -19.39 4.43 0.58
CA TRP A 70 -18.15 4.06 -0.11
C TRP A 70 -17.23 5.26 -0.33
N LEU A 71 -17.76 6.41 -0.78
CA LEU A 71 -16.96 7.64 -0.95
C LEU A 71 -16.38 8.15 0.37
N GLN A 72 -17.12 8.02 1.47
CA GLN A 72 -16.61 8.33 2.81
C GLN A 72 -15.47 7.38 3.19
N GLY A 73 -15.65 6.07 3.02
CA GLY A 73 -14.63 5.07 3.33
C GLY A 73 -13.33 5.29 2.54
N VAL A 74 -13.42 5.64 1.26
CA VAL A 74 -12.25 6.02 0.46
C VAL A 74 -11.53 7.26 1.04
N GLY A 75 -12.28 8.21 1.61
CA GLY A 75 -11.70 9.37 2.29
C GLY A 75 -10.92 9.01 3.55
N GLU A 76 -11.43 8.05 4.32
CA GLU A 76 -10.77 7.51 5.52
C GLU A 76 -9.51 6.71 5.12
N GLU A 77 -9.62 5.83 4.13
CA GLU A 77 -8.50 5.04 3.60
C GLU A 77 -7.39 5.92 3.01
N LYS A 78 -7.72 7.04 2.35
CA LYS A 78 -6.74 8.06 1.92
C LYS A 78 -5.88 8.58 3.06
N ILE A 79 -6.49 8.82 4.23
CA ILE A 79 -5.78 9.33 5.40
C ILE A 79 -4.86 8.25 5.97
N GLU A 80 -5.37 7.02 6.09
CA GLU A 80 -4.59 5.89 6.60
C GLU A 80 -3.39 5.57 5.72
N VAL A 81 -3.58 5.49 4.40
CA VAL A 81 -2.50 5.21 3.45
C VAL A 81 -1.47 6.35 3.42
N ALA A 82 -1.90 7.60 3.51
CA ALA A 82 -0.99 8.74 3.61
C ALA A 82 -0.14 8.76 4.90
N ALA A 83 -0.57 8.06 5.96
CA ALA A 83 0.23 7.89 7.17
C ALA A 83 1.27 6.77 7.05
N ILE A 84 1.13 5.88 6.06
CA ILE A 84 2.03 4.74 5.80
C ILE A 84 3.12 5.11 4.78
N LEU A 85 2.76 5.88 3.74
CA LEU A 85 3.65 6.28 2.64
C LEU A 85 4.53 7.49 2.99
#